data_AF-A0A7V9CJW9-F1
#
_entry.id   AF-A0A7V9CJW9-F1
#
_cell.length_a   1.000
_cell.length_b   1.000
_cell.length_c   1.000
_cell.angle_alpha   90.00
_cell.angle_beta   90.00
_cell.angle_gamma   90.00
#
_symmetry.space_group_name_H-M   'P 1'
#
loop_
_entity.id
_entity.type
_entity.pdbx_description
1 polymer ?
#
loop_
_entity_poly.entity_id
_entity_poly.type
_entity_poly.pdbx_seq_one_letter_code
_entity_poly.pdbx_strand_id
1 'polypeptide(L)'
;MLETLAFWVVVAGSVGHFAAQMATRWRLLQAAPGTLSLDQMPRRLDRFLREVVFQSQVIRGKPWVGFAHLGVFWGFVAFGGYTLVETLYGLGVVDLTETRAFRVYTWLLVPFCVAVLAGILLLLVRRGIVRPRSLGPSLSKESILIGLFIATLMITFLVGLRLPPGPLERANWWVHMTIVFAFLALIPNSKHLHLILSPGTVLLKAPVLGTIPNLDFEKEEVGLETVKDLPKKAVLDAFTCVECGRCQENCPAFATGKLLNPKTL
;
A
#
# COMPACT_ATOMS: atom_id res chain seq x y z
N MET A 1 9.90 -6.50 31.76
CA MET A 1 11.25 -6.10 31.27
C MET A 1 11.68 -6.92 30.05
N LEU A 2 11.81 -8.25 30.13
CA LEU A 2 12.19 -9.09 28.97
C LEU A 2 11.23 -8.92 27.78
N GLU A 3 9.93 -8.87 28.06
CA GLU A 3 8.89 -8.73 27.06
C GLU A 3 8.96 -7.40 26.28
N THR A 4 9.12 -6.29 27.01
CA THR A 4 9.33 -4.96 26.43
C THR A 4 10.59 -4.93 25.56
N LEU A 5 11.68 -5.54 26.02
CA LEU A 5 12.92 -5.66 25.24
C LEU A 5 12.72 -6.46 23.95
N ALA A 6 12.01 -7.59 24.03
CA ALA A 6 11.66 -8.38 22.85
C ALA A 6 10.84 -7.55 21.85
N PHE A 7 9.90 -6.74 22.35
CA PHE A 7 9.10 -5.86 21.52
C PHE A 7 9.93 -4.78 20.84
N TRP A 8 10.85 -4.13 21.57
CA TRP A 8 11.83 -3.20 21.00
C TRP A 8 12.63 -3.83 19.86
N VAL A 9 13.09 -5.07 20.01
CA VAL A 9 13.82 -5.79 18.95
C VAL A 9 12.95 -5.97 17.70
N VAL A 10 11.68 -6.37 17.86
CA VAL A 10 10.73 -6.51 16.73
C VAL A 10 10.51 -5.18 16.01
N VAL A 11 10.25 -4.11 16.76
CA VAL A 11 10.02 -2.77 16.20
C VAL A 11 11.27 -2.26 15.49
N ALA A 12 12.42 -2.30 16.16
CA ALA A 12 13.69 -1.81 15.60
C ALA A 12 14.11 -2.61 14.36
N GLY A 13 13.95 -3.94 14.37
CA GLY A 13 14.23 -4.78 13.22
C GLY A 13 13.33 -4.45 12.02
N SER A 14 12.02 -4.31 12.25
CA SER A 14 11.06 -3.96 11.20
C SER A 14 11.31 -2.56 10.62
N VAL A 15 11.47 -1.54 11.48
CA VAL A 15 11.75 -0.16 11.06
C VAL A 15 13.10 -0.05 10.37
N GLY A 16 14.13 -0.74 10.87
CA GLY A 16 15.46 -0.78 10.27
C GLY A 16 15.43 -1.38 8.86
N HIS A 17 14.75 -2.52 8.68
CA HIS A 17 14.57 -3.12 7.36
C HIS A 17 13.78 -2.21 6.43
N PHE A 18 12.68 -1.63 6.90
CA PHE A 18 11.89 -0.67 6.15
C PHE A 18 12.73 0.52 5.66
N ALA A 19 13.52 1.12 6.57
CA ALA A 19 14.36 2.26 6.28
C ALA A 19 15.48 1.91 5.28
N ALA A 20 16.14 0.77 5.44
CA ALA A 20 17.16 0.29 4.51
C ALA A 20 16.59 0.13 3.09
N GLN A 21 15.40 -0.46 2.98
CA GLN A 21 14.73 -0.63 1.70
C GLN A 21 14.31 0.71 1.07
N MET A 22 13.81 1.64 1.87
CA MET A 22 13.46 2.98 1.40
C MET A 22 14.70 3.77 0.94
N ALA A 23 15.82 3.64 1.66
CA ALA A 23 17.08 4.28 1.30
C ALA A 23 17.58 3.82 -0.07
N THR A 24 17.45 2.54 -0.41
CA THR A 24 17.80 2.03 -1.75
C THR A 24 16.95 2.69 -2.84
N ARG A 25 15.62 2.78 -2.64
CA ARG A 25 14.71 3.43 -3.60
C ARG A 25 14.97 4.92 -3.73
N TRP A 26 15.30 5.57 -2.62
CA TRP A 26 15.72 6.97 -2.62
C TRP A 26 16.99 7.20 -3.43
N ARG A 27 18.01 6.33 -3.30
CA ARG A 27 19.23 6.40 -4.12
C ARG A 27 18.92 6.25 -5.61
N LEU A 28 18.04 5.31 -5.99
CA LEU A 28 17.59 5.15 -7.38
C LEU A 28 16.87 6.40 -7.89
N LEU A 29 16.00 6.98 -7.08
CA LEU A 29 15.31 8.23 -7.43
C LEU A 29 16.28 9.41 -7.60
N GLN A 30 17.36 9.47 -6.80
CA GLN A 30 18.36 10.52 -6.93
C GLN A 30 19.29 10.34 -8.12
N ALA A 31 19.51 9.11 -8.58
CA ALA A 31 20.25 8.84 -9.81
C ALA A 31 19.47 9.27 -11.07
N ALA A 32 18.16 9.42 -10.97
CA ALA A 32 17.29 9.80 -12.09
C ALA A 32 17.35 11.32 -12.38
N PRO A 33 17.52 11.74 -13.64
CA PRO A 33 17.58 13.15 -14.04
C PRO A 33 16.22 13.86 -13.94
N GLY A 34 16.27 15.19 -14.02
CA GLY A 34 15.11 16.06 -14.00
C GLY A 34 14.63 16.44 -12.60
N THR A 35 13.66 17.36 -12.57
CA THR A 35 13.11 17.94 -11.34
C THR A 35 11.66 17.54 -11.13
N LEU A 36 11.25 17.50 -9.86
CA LEU A 36 9.86 17.29 -9.48
C LEU A 36 9.18 18.67 -9.43
N SER A 37 8.01 18.79 -10.05
CA SER A 37 7.25 20.05 -10.08
C SER A 37 5.91 19.90 -9.36
N LEU A 38 5.60 20.92 -8.55
CA LEU A 38 4.36 21.13 -7.80
C LEU A 38 3.52 22.27 -8.42
N ASP A 39 3.66 22.53 -9.72
CA ASP A 39 2.84 23.55 -10.40
C ASP A 39 1.33 23.25 -10.30
N GLN A 40 0.46 24.27 -10.36
CA GLN A 40 -1.01 24.11 -10.36
C GLN A 40 -1.60 23.40 -9.12
N MET A 41 -1.06 23.63 -7.92
CA MET A 41 -1.49 22.99 -6.67
C MET A 41 -3.01 22.90 -6.44
N PRO A 42 -3.85 23.94 -6.69
CA PRO A 42 -5.28 23.83 -6.47
C PRO A 42 -5.95 22.70 -7.26
N ARG A 43 -5.57 22.53 -8.53
CA ARG A 43 -6.07 21.43 -9.38
C ARG A 43 -5.56 20.07 -8.90
N ARG A 44 -4.33 20.03 -8.39
CA ARG A 44 -3.72 18.79 -7.88
C ARG A 44 -4.31 18.36 -6.54
N LEU A 45 -4.68 19.31 -5.69
CA LEU A 45 -5.36 19.04 -4.44
C LEU A 45 -6.76 18.49 -4.69
N ASP A 46 -7.50 19.06 -5.66
CA ASP A 46 -8.79 18.48 -6.11
C ASP A 46 -8.59 17.05 -6.63
N ARG A 47 -7.56 16.81 -7.44
CA ARG A 47 -7.19 15.45 -7.88
C ARG A 47 -6.87 14.53 -6.70
N PHE A 48 -6.07 14.98 -5.74
CA PHE A 48 -5.74 14.22 -4.53
C PHE A 48 -7.00 13.82 -3.76
N LEU A 49 -7.89 14.77 -3.48
CA LEU A 49 -9.14 14.50 -2.78
C LEU A 49 -9.99 13.48 -3.56
N ARG A 50 -10.19 13.69 -4.86
CA ARG A 50 -11.02 12.79 -5.68
C ARG A 50 -10.41 11.41 -5.85
N GLU A 51 -9.11 11.31 -6.08
CA GLU A 51 -8.46 10.07 -6.52
C GLU A 51 -7.85 9.27 -5.37
N VAL A 52 -7.37 9.93 -4.31
CA VAL A 52 -6.77 9.28 -3.14
C VAL A 52 -7.80 9.10 -2.04
N VAL A 53 -8.44 10.20 -1.61
CA VAL A 53 -9.36 10.19 -0.45
C VAL A 53 -10.70 9.51 -0.79
N PHE A 54 -11.28 9.84 -1.94
CA PHE A 54 -12.55 9.26 -2.40
C PHE A 54 -12.40 8.14 -3.43
N GLN A 55 -11.17 7.83 -3.87
CA GLN A 55 -10.86 6.72 -4.79
C GLN A 55 -11.72 6.68 -6.06
N SER A 56 -12.15 7.84 -6.55
CA SER A 56 -13.07 7.98 -7.68
C SER A 56 -12.60 7.25 -8.93
N GLN A 57 -11.28 7.23 -9.20
CA GLN A 57 -10.71 6.52 -10.34
C GLN A 57 -10.90 5.01 -10.26
N VAL A 58 -10.75 4.41 -9.06
CA VAL A 58 -10.93 2.97 -8.86
C VAL A 58 -12.40 2.62 -8.96
N ILE A 59 -13.27 3.40 -8.31
CA ILE A 59 -14.72 3.23 -8.33
C ILE A 59 -15.27 3.35 -9.75
N ARG A 60 -14.87 4.37 -10.52
CA ARG A 60 -15.31 4.56 -11.90
C ARG A 60 -14.96 3.37 -12.80
N GLY A 61 -13.77 2.78 -12.63
CA GLY A 61 -13.32 1.67 -13.45
C GLY A 61 -13.89 0.31 -13.02
N LYS A 62 -13.95 0.05 -11.70
CA LYS A 62 -14.34 -1.24 -11.12
C LYS A 62 -15.14 -1.00 -9.83
N PRO A 63 -16.44 -0.67 -9.88
CA PRO A 63 -17.21 -0.16 -8.73
C PRO A 63 -17.11 -1.00 -7.47
N TRP A 64 -17.40 -2.30 -7.54
CA TRP A 64 -17.33 -3.22 -6.40
C TRP A 64 -15.93 -3.30 -5.76
N VAL A 65 -14.89 -3.31 -6.60
CA VAL A 65 -13.49 -3.31 -6.15
C VAL A 65 -13.13 -1.96 -5.54
N GLY A 66 -13.61 -0.86 -6.12
CA GLY A 66 -13.41 0.50 -5.63
C GLY A 66 -14.03 0.73 -4.26
N PHE A 67 -15.27 0.29 -4.03
CA PHE A 67 -15.89 0.38 -2.71
C PHE A 67 -15.18 -0.47 -1.65
N ALA A 68 -14.78 -1.70 -2.00
CA ALA A 68 -13.98 -2.54 -1.12
C ALA A 68 -12.63 -1.87 -0.78
N HIS A 69 -11.94 -1.31 -1.76
CA HIS A 69 -10.67 -0.61 -1.56
C HIS A 69 -10.83 0.70 -0.77
N LEU A 70 -11.95 1.40 -0.92
CA LEU A 70 -12.27 2.60 -0.14
C LEU A 70 -12.46 2.26 1.34
N GLY A 71 -13.20 1.18 1.64
CA GLY A 71 -13.37 0.69 3.00
C GLY A 71 -12.04 0.26 3.64
N VAL A 72 -11.20 -0.44 2.87
CA VAL A 72 -9.85 -0.84 3.33
C VAL A 72 -8.98 0.39 3.62
N PHE A 73 -8.93 1.38 2.71
CA PHE A 73 -8.13 2.60 2.89
C PHE A 73 -8.52 3.39 4.14
N TRP A 74 -9.82 3.69 4.30
CA TRP A 74 -10.28 4.43 5.47
C TRP A 74 -10.14 3.62 6.76
N GLY A 75 -10.24 2.28 6.67
CA GLY A 75 -9.85 1.40 7.75
C GLY A 75 -8.39 1.58 8.16
N PHE A 76 -7.44 1.53 7.22
CA PHE A 76 -6.02 1.77 7.52
C PHE A 76 -5.76 3.15 8.16
N VAL A 77 -6.40 4.20 7.64
CA VAL A 77 -6.30 5.55 8.22
C VAL A 77 -6.85 5.56 9.64
N ALA A 78 -8.03 4.97 9.84
CA ALA A 78 -8.68 4.91 11.15
C ALA A 78 -7.88 4.09 12.15
N PHE A 79 -7.29 2.95 11.75
CA PHE A 79 -6.50 2.08 12.63
C PHE A 79 -5.08 2.59 12.92
N GLY A 80 -4.57 3.57 12.16
CA GLY A 80 -3.23 4.13 12.38
C GLY A 80 -3.03 4.69 13.80
N GLY A 81 -4.04 5.36 14.35
CA GLY A 81 -4.01 5.84 15.73
C GLY A 81 -4.04 4.71 16.77
N TYR A 82 -4.83 3.66 16.53
CA TYR A 82 -4.87 2.48 17.39
C TYR A 82 -3.51 1.78 17.43
N THR A 83 -2.94 1.50 16.26
CA THR A 83 -1.61 0.90 16.14
C THR A 83 -0.53 1.74 16.82
N LEU A 84 -0.60 3.07 16.69
CA LEU A 84 0.35 3.97 17.35
C LEU A 84 0.28 3.83 18.88
N VAL A 85 -0.92 3.90 19.46
CA VAL A 85 -1.10 3.80 20.92
C VAL A 85 -0.66 2.43 21.44
N GLU A 86 -1.06 1.34 20.78
CA GLU A 86 -0.66 -0.03 21.16
C GLU A 86 0.86 -0.23 21.05
N THR A 87 1.49 0.39 20.05
CA THR A 87 2.95 0.38 19.92
C THR A 87 3.62 1.12 21.08
N LEU A 88 3.13 2.31 21.43
CA LEU A 88 3.67 3.08 22.55
C LEU A 88 3.54 2.34 23.89
N TYR A 89 2.40 1.67 24.09
CA TYR A 89 2.18 0.78 25.22
C TYR A 89 3.18 -0.38 25.23
N GLY A 90 3.31 -1.10 24.12
CA GLY A 90 4.23 -2.24 24.01
C GLY A 90 5.70 -1.87 24.22
N LEU A 91 6.11 -0.67 23.82
CA LEU A 91 7.47 -0.14 24.03
C LEU A 91 7.70 0.34 25.47
N GLY A 92 6.65 0.41 26.29
CA GLY A 92 6.71 0.92 27.66
C GLY A 92 6.95 2.43 27.73
N VAL A 93 6.62 3.18 26.67
CA VAL A 93 6.85 4.64 26.59
C VAL A 93 5.73 5.39 27.30
N VAL A 94 4.49 5.09 26.95
CA VAL A 94 3.29 5.67 27.56
C VAL A 94 2.13 4.69 27.41
N ASP A 95 1.32 4.58 28.47
CA ASP A 95 0.08 3.81 28.44
C ASP A 95 -1.13 4.74 28.33
N LEU A 96 -1.72 4.79 27.13
CA LEU A 96 -2.97 5.49 26.86
C LEU A 96 -4.15 4.52 26.69
N THR A 97 -3.89 3.21 26.77
CA THR A 97 -4.87 2.16 26.46
C THR A 97 -6.03 2.14 27.46
N GLU A 98 -5.74 2.52 28.71
CA GLU A 98 -6.71 2.59 29.80
C GLU A 98 -7.52 3.89 29.85
N THR A 99 -7.25 4.85 28.96
CA THR A 99 -7.96 6.12 28.96
C THR A 99 -9.38 5.96 28.43
N ARG A 100 -10.34 6.74 28.96
CA ARG A 100 -11.72 6.75 28.46
C ARG A 100 -11.78 7.12 26.98
N ALA A 101 -10.96 8.08 26.55
CA ALA A 101 -10.89 8.53 25.17
C ALA A 101 -10.46 7.39 24.23
N PHE A 102 -9.41 6.64 24.60
CA PHE A 102 -8.95 5.52 23.80
C PHE A 102 -9.99 4.40 23.75
N ARG A 103 -10.61 4.03 24.88
CA ARG A 103 -11.68 3.02 24.89
C ARG A 103 -12.85 3.39 23.97
N VAL A 104 -13.29 4.65 23.99
CA VAL A 104 -14.34 5.13 23.07
C VAL A 104 -13.87 5.03 21.62
N TYR A 105 -12.66 5.48 21.33
CA TYR A 105 -12.07 5.39 20.00
C TYR A 105 -11.98 3.94 19.50
N THR A 106 -11.58 2.99 20.33
CA THR A 106 -11.55 1.56 19.99
C THR A 106 -12.94 1.05 19.59
N TRP A 107 -14.01 1.42 20.32
CA TRP A 107 -15.37 1.06 19.92
C TRP A 107 -15.81 1.70 18.60
N LEU A 108 -15.39 2.94 18.33
CA LEU A 108 -15.65 3.61 17.05
C LEU A 108 -14.95 2.94 15.86
N LEU A 109 -13.89 2.15 16.09
CA LEU A 109 -13.19 1.40 15.04
C LEU A 109 -13.91 0.11 14.61
N VAL A 110 -14.86 -0.40 15.39
CA VAL A 110 -15.60 -1.63 15.05
C VAL A 110 -16.27 -1.59 13.67
N PRO A 111 -17.03 -0.55 13.27
CA PRO A 111 -17.60 -0.49 11.92
C PRO A 111 -16.52 -0.46 10.82
N PHE A 112 -15.38 0.22 11.05
CA PHE A 112 -14.25 0.20 10.12
C PHE A 112 -13.65 -1.21 10.01
N CYS A 113 -13.50 -1.92 11.14
CA CYS A 113 -13.02 -3.30 11.17
C CYS A 113 -13.89 -4.23 10.30
N VAL A 114 -15.21 -4.14 10.48
CA VAL A 114 -16.17 -4.94 9.70
C VAL A 114 -16.09 -4.60 8.22
N ALA A 115 -16.00 -3.31 7.87
CA ALA A 115 -15.85 -2.87 6.48
C ALA A 115 -14.54 -3.37 5.83
N VAL A 116 -13.41 -3.29 6.55
CA VAL A 116 -12.11 -3.80 6.10
C VAL A 116 -12.17 -5.31 5.91
N LEU A 117 -12.72 -6.04 6.88
CA LEU A 117 -12.82 -7.50 6.82
C LEU A 117 -13.70 -7.95 5.65
N ALA A 118 -14.86 -7.33 5.46
CA ALA A 118 -15.71 -7.61 4.29
C ALA A 118 -15.00 -7.26 2.97
N GLY A 119 -14.34 -6.10 2.92
CA GLY A 119 -13.59 -5.65 1.75
C GLY A 119 -12.44 -6.59 1.39
N ILE A 120 -11.63 -7.02 2.36
CA ILE A 120 -10.48 -7.90 2.10
C ILE A 120 -10.93 -9.31 1.71
N LEU A 121 -12.00 -9.83 2.31
CA LEU A 121 -12.59 -11.12 1.90
C LEU A 121 -13.07 -11.06 0.45
N LEU A 122 -13.76 -9.98 0.04
CA LEU A 122 -14.16 -9.77 -1.34
C LEU A 122 -12.95 -9.73 -2.29
N LEU A 123 -11.91 -8.98 -1.93
CA LEU A 123 -10.69 -8.86 -2.74
C LEU A 123 -9.93 -10.19 -2.85
N LEU A 124 -9.87 -10.98 -1.77
CA LEU A 124 -9.29 -12.31 -1.74
C LEU A 124 -10.08 -13.31 -2.59
N VAL A 125 -11.41 -13.34 -2.45
CA VAL A 125 -12.30 -14.18 -3.28
C VAL A 125 -12.15 -13.83 -4.76
N ARG A 126 -12.18 -12.53 -5.09
CA ARG A 126 -11.97 -12.06 -6.46
C ARG A 126 -10.62 -12.52 -7.02
N ARG A 127 -9.57 -12.50 -6.21
CA ARG A 127 -8.21 -12.82 -6.65
C ARG A 127 -7.94 -14.33 -6.69
N GLY A 128 -8.44 -15.09 -5.74
CA GLY A 128 -8.20 -16.52 -5.60
C GLY A 128 -9.14 -17.39 -6.43
N ILE A 129 -10.40 -16.98 -6.56
CA ILE A 129 -11.48 -17.78 -7.18
C ILE A 129 -11.88 -17.20 -8.55
N VAL A 130 -12.37 -15.95 -8.60
CA VAL A 130 -12.93 -15.36 -9.83
C VAL A 130 -11.86 -15.13 -10.91
N ARG A 131 -10.67 -14.68 -10.51
CA ARG A 131 -9.48 -14.50 -11.38
C ARG A 131 -9.79 -13.77 -12.71
N PRO A 132 -10.15 -12.48 -12.67
CA PRO A 132 -10.38 -11.70 -13.87
C PRO A 132 -9.12 -11.65 -14.75
N ARG A 133 -9.30 -11.72 -16.07
CA ARG A 133 -8.21 -11.74 -17.08
C ARG A 133 -7.18 -10.63 -16.90
N SER A 134 -7.59 -9.46 -16.40
CA SER A 134 -6.72 -8.31 -16.12
C SER A 134 -5.64 -8.58 -15.06
N LEU A 135 -5.80 -9.60 -14.23
CA LEU A 135 -4.82 -9.96 -13.18
C LEU A 135 -3.65 -10.77 -13.71
N GLY A 136 -3.72 -11.27 -14.95
CA GLY A 136 -2.69 -12.13 -15.52
C GLY A 136 -2.89 -13.61 -15.14
N PRO A 137 -2.04 -14.50 -15.67
CA PRO A 137 -2.21 -15.95 -15.52
C PRO A 137 -1.81 -16.49 -14.15
N SER A 138 -0.95 -15.78 -13.41
CA SER A 138 -0.40 -16.24 -12.13
C SER A 138 -1.05 -15.57 -10.91
N LEU A 139 -1.22 -16.35 -9.86
CA LEU A 139 -1.66 -15.85 -8.55
C LEU A 139 -0.46 -15.23 -7.82
N SER A 140 -0.45 -13.90 -7.66
CA SER A 140 0.57 -13.25 -6.83
C SER A 140 0.38 -13.59 -5.35
N LYS A 141 1.33 -14.39 -4.85
CA LYS A 141 1.43 -14.88 -3.47
C LYS A 141 1.46 -13.74 -2.47
N GLU A 142 2.15 -12.65 -2.82
CA GLU A 142 2.33 -11.46 -1.98
C GLU A 142 0.97 -10.83 -1.61
N SER A 143 0.06 -10.74 -2.58
CA SER A 143 -1.27 -10.16 -2.34
C SER A 143 -2.19 -11.07 -1.55
N ILE A 144 -2.03 -12.39 -1.68
CA ILE A 144 -2.76 -13.34 -0.83
C ILE A 144 -2.23 -13.23 0.60
N LEU A 145 -0.91 -13.26 0.78
CA LEU A 145 -0.26 -13.11 2.08
C LEU A 145 -0.70 -11.82 2.79
N ILE A 146 -0.65 -10.68 2.10
CA ILE A 146 -1.05 -9.40 2.69
C ILE A 146 -2.56 -9.35 2.98
N GLY A 147 -3.39 -9.93 2.12
CA GLY A 147 -4.83 -10.02 2.42
C GLY A 147 -5.11 -10.89 3.64
N LEU A 148 -4.37 -11.98 3.83
CA LEU A 148 -4.45 -12.79 5.04
C LEU A 148 -3.94 -12.04 6.28
N PHE A 149 -2.87 -11.26 6.16
CA PHE A 149 -2.38 -10.42 7.27
C PHE A 149 -3.47 -9.42 7.71
N ILE A 150 -4.05 -8.68 6.76
CA ILE A 150 -5.12 -7.72 7.06
C ILE A 150 -6.33 -8.41 7.68
N ALA A 151 -6.76 -9.55 7.13
CA ALA A 151 -7.87 -10.32 7.70
C ALA A 151 -7.58 -10.76 9.15
N THR A 152 -6.38 -11.29 9.40
CA THR A 152 -5.95 -11.68 10.75
C THR A 152 -5.87 -10.49 11.69
N LEU A 153 -5.38 -9.33 11.25
CA LEU A 153 -5.37 -8.10 12.06
C LEU A 153 -6.78 -7.68 12.47
N MET A 154 -7.74 -7.74 11.55
CA MET A 154 -9.14 -7.42 11.86
C MET A 154 -9.77 -8.43 12.82
N ILE A 155 -9.50 -9.72 12.63
CA ILE A 155 -10.00 -10.78 13.52
C ILE A 155 -9.41 -10.64 14.92
N THR A 156 -8.09 -10.49 15.03
CA THR A 156 -7.39 -10.34 16.32
C THR A 156 -7.80 -9.07 17.05
N PHE A 157 -8.14 -7.99 16.34
CA PHE A 157 -8.77 -6.81 16.94
C PHE A 157 -10.13 -7.14 17.58
N LEU A 158 -11.05 -7.78 16.84
CA LEU A 158 -12.37 -8.16 17.36
C LEU A 158 -12.29 -9.17 18.51
N VAL A 159 -11.34 -10.10 18.45
CA VAL A 159 -11.06 -11.06 19.52
C VAL A 159 -10.53 -10.33 20.76
N GLY A 160 -9.62 -9.37 20.58
CA GLY A 160 -9.09 -8.53 21.66
C GLY A 160 -10.18 -7.81 22.45
N LEU A 161 -11.25 -7.35 21.79
CA LEU A 161 -12.40 -6.72 22.47
C LEU A 161 -13.19 -7.65 23.39
N ARG A 162 -13.04 -8.97 23.23
CA ARG A 162 -13.84 -9.98 23.95
C ARG A 162 -13.04 -10.77 24.97
N LEU A 163 -11.71 -10.79 24.86
CA LEU A 163 -10.88 -11.54 25.78
C LEU A 163 -10.76 -10.80 27.12
N PRO A 164 -10.99 -11.48 28.25
CA PRO A 164 -10.69 -10.89 29.55
C PRO A 164 -9.18 -10.79 29.75
N PRO A 165 -8.71 -9.92 30.68
CA PRO A 165 -7.30 -9.79 30.98
C PRO A 165 -6.66 -11.14 31.33
N GLY A 166 -5.59 -11.51 30.63
CA GLY A 166 -4.91 -12.78 30.87
C GLY A 166 -4.00 -13.26 29.74
N PRO A 167 -3.50 -14.51 29.84
CA PRO A 167 -2.51 -15.04 28.89
C PRO A 167 -2.99 -15.07 27.43
N LEU A 168 -4.29 -15.35 27.20
CA LEU A 168 -4.87 -15.41 25.86
C LEU A 168 -4.97 -14.02 25.22
N GLU A 169 -5.37 -13.00 25.98
CA GLU A 169 -5.37 -11.61 25.53
C GLU A 169 -3.95 -11.20 25.14
N ARG A 170 -2.98 -11.50 26.01
CA ARG A 170 -1.57 -11.17 25.76
C ARG A 170 -1.02 -11.87 24.52
N ALA A 171 -1.37 -13.14 24.31
CA ALA A 171 -1.00 -13.87 23.10
C ALA A 171 -1.63 -13.25 21.84
N ASN A 172 -2.92 -12.89 21.89
CA ASN A 172 -3.61 -12.22 20.79
C ASN A 172 -2.95 -10.87 20.45
N TRP A 173 -2.60 -10.08 21.47
CA TRP A 173 -1.86 -8.83 21.29
C TRP A 173 -0.53 -9.04 20.59
N TRP A 174 0.26 -10.03 21.02
CA TRP A 174 1.53 -10.36 20.37
C TRP A 174 1.36 -10.77 18.91
N VAL A 175 0.41 -11.65 18.62
CA VAL A 175 0.08 -12.04 17.24
C VAL A 175 -0.28 -10.81 16.41
N HIS A 176 -1.15 -9.94 16.93
CA HIS A 176 -1.56 -8.71 16.25
C HIS A 176 -0.35 -7.82 15.95
N MET A 177 0.44 -7.48 16.96
CA MET A 177 1.55 -6.54 16.80
C MET A 177 2.69 -7.11 15.96
N THR A 178 2.99 -8.40 16.08
CA THR A 178 3.97 -9.06 15.20
C THR A 178 3.53 -8.99 13.74
N ILE A 179 2.25 -9.19 13.44
CA ILE A 179 1.72 -9.07 12.06
C ILE A 179 1.78 -7.61 11.58
N VAL A 180 1.50 -6.63 12.43
CA VAL A 180 1.66 -5.19 12.09
C VAL A 180 3.10 -4.91 11.65
N PHE A 181 4.09 -5.31 12.44
CA PHE A 181 5.50 -5.04 12.13
C PHE A 181 6.04 -5.91 10.98
N ALA A 182 5.54 -7.13 10.81
CA ALA A 182 5.82 -7.92 9.62
C ALA A 182 5.26 -7.25 8.37
N PHE A 183 4.02 -6.73 8.43
CA PHE A 183 3.43 -5.98 7.33
C PHE A 183 4.24 -4.72 7.00
N LEU A 184 4.62 -3.93 8.01
CA LEU A 184 5.49 -2.75 7.84
C LEU A 184 6.78 -3.10 7.09
N ALA A 185 7.47 -4.17 7.50
CA ALA A 185 8.72 -4.60 6.86
C ALA A 185 8.52 -5.07 5.41
N LEU A 186 7.35 -5.60 5.05
CA LEU A 186 7.02 -6.05 3.69
C LEU A 186 6.60 -4.92 2.75
N ILE A 187 6.12 -3.78 3.25
CA ILE A 187 5.59 -2.69 2.41
C ILE A 187 6.58 -2.27 1.30
N PRO A 188 7.85 -1.93 1.58
CA PRO A 188 8.76 -1.42 0.56
C PRO A 188 9.01 -2.40 -0.58
N ASN A 189 9.07 -3.70 -0.27
CA ASN A 189 9.40 -4.77 -1.20
C ASN A 189 8.17 -5.41 -1.86
N SER A 190 7.01 -4.77 -1.74
CA SER A 190 5.78 -5.27 -2.33
C SER A 190 5.05 -4.19 -3.12
N LYS A 191 4.04 -4.60 -3.88
CA LYS A 191 3.10 -3.68 -4.52
C LYS A 191 2.33 -2.76 -3.55
N HIS A 192 2.45 -2.94 -2.24
CA HIS A 192 1.83 -2.07 -1.23
C HIS A 192 2.64 -0.80 -0.95
N LEU A 193 3.83 -0.66 -1.54
CA LEU A 193 4.57 0.61 -1.53
C LEU A 193 3.73 1.79 -2.07
N HIS A 194 2.73 1.52 -2.92
CA HIS A 194 1.76 2.52 -3.35
C HIS A 194 1.03 3.22 -2.19
N LEU A 195 0.83 2.56 -1.04
CA LEU A 195 0.19 3.15 0.13
C LEU A 195 0.95 4.38 0.63
N ILE A 196 2.27 4.38 0.48
CA ILE A 196 3.16 5.45 0.94
C ILE A 196 3.39 6.47 -0.18
N LEU A 197 3.74 6.00 -1.37
CA LEU A 197 4.17 6.89 -2.45
C LEU A 197 3.01 7.52 -3.21
N SER A 198 1.90 6.80 -3.43
CA SER A 198 0.79 7.29 -4.28
C SER A 198 0.17 8.62 -3.81
N PRO A 199 -0.08 8.85 -2.50
CA PRO A 199 -0.58 10.14 -2.02
C PRO A 199 0.32 11.32 -2.44
N GLY A 200 1.65 11.13 -2.39
CA GLY A 200 2.63 12.14 -2.79
C GLY A 200 2.76 12.29 -4.30
N THR A 201 2.78 11.18 -5.05
CA THR A 201 2.96 11.24 -6.52
C THR A 201 1.79 11.91 -7.24
N VAL A 202 0.58 11.81 -6.68
CA VAL A 202 -0.61 12.50 -7.20
C VAL A 202 -0.50 14.02 -7.07
N LEU A 203 0.33 14.54 -6.18
CA LEU A 203 0.60 15.97 -6.06
C LEU A 203 1.68 16.45 -7.03
N LEU A 204 2.36 15.55 -7.73
CA LEU A 204 3.42 15.90 -8.68
C LEU A 204 2.90 15.97 -10.12
N LYS A 205 3.55 16.81 -10.93
CA LYS A 205 3.30 16.90 -12.38
C LYS A 205 3.52 15.56 -13.06
N ALA A 206 2.50 15.07 -13.76
CA ALA A 206 2.63 13.89 -14.61
C ALA A 206 3.43 14.24 -15.88
N PRO A 207 4.23 13.31 -16.41
CA PRO A 207 4.84 13.50 -17.73
C PRO A 207 3.76 13.68 -18.80
N VAL A 208 4.07 14.45 -19.84
CA VAL A 208 3.17 14.61 -20.99
C VAL A 208 3.15 13.31 -21.78
N LEU A 209 1.98 12.70 -21.91
CA LEU A 209 1.82 11.47 -22.69
C LEU A 209 2.01 11.76 -24.19
N GLY A 210 2.68 10.86 -24.90
CA GLY A 210 2.92 10.97 -26.34
C GLY A 210 4.17 11.77 -26.74
N THR A 211 4.91 12.33 -25.77
CA THR A 211 6.20 12.99 -26.00
C THR A 211 7.34 12.02 -25.72
N ILE A 212 7.42 10.94 -26.50
CA ILE A 212 8.55 10.00 -26.45
C ILE A 212 9.59 10.53 -27.43
N PRO A 213 10.84 10.80 -27.00
CA PRO A 213 11.89 11.21 -27.93
C PRO A 213 12.07 10.12 -29.00
N ASN A 214 12.32 10.52 -30.24
CA ASN A 214 12.61 9.56 -31.30
C ASN A 214 13.86 8.74 -30.93
N LEU A 215 13.83 7.45 -31.26
CA LEU A 215 15.00 6.59 -31.10
C LEU A 215 16.10 7.10 -32.01
N ASP A 216 17.28 7.30 -31.42
CA ASP A 216 18.48 7.71 -32.10
C ASP A 216 19.32 6.46 -32.37
N PHE A 217 19.19 5.92 -33.58
CA PHE A 217 19.86 4.68 -33.98
C PHE A 217 21.36 4.86 -34.25
N GLU A 218 21.88 6.09 -34.18
CA GLU A 218 23.31 6.38 -34.34
C GLU A 218 24.09 6.26 -33.02
N LYS A 219 23.39 6.17 -31.88
CA LYS A 219 24.01 5.93 -30.57
C LYS A 219 24.22 4.44 -30.33
N GLU A 220 25.28 4.14 -29.56
CA GLU A 220 25.58 2.78 -29.10
C GLU A 220 24.45 2.23 -28.19
N GLU A 221 23.87 3.10 -27.36
CA GLU A 221 22.69 2.80 -26.53
C GLU A 221 21.43 3.42 -27.17
N VAL A 222 20.50 2.56 -27.58
CA VAL A 222 19.26 2.98 -28.27
C VAL A 222 18.09 2.91 -27.30
N GLY A 223 17.59 4.07 -26.87
CA GLY A 223 16.40 4.18 -26.02
C GLY A 223 16.73 4.40 -24.55
N LEU A 224 16.07 3.66 -23.66
CA LEU A 224 16.20 3.80 -22.20
C LEU A 224 16.70 2.47 -21.64
N GLU A 225 17.92 2.43 -21.10
CA GLU A 225 18.54 1.18 -20.63
C GLU A 225 18.69 1.15 -19.10
N THR A 226 18.95 2.31 -18.49
CA THR A 226 19.22 2.47 -17.07
C THR A 226 18.23 3.42 -16.40
N VAL A 227 18.24 3.42 -15.06
CA VAL A 227 17.43 4.38 -14.27
C VAL A 227 17.84 5.84 -14.55
N LYS A 228 19.08 6.07 -15.00
CA LYS A 228 19.58 7.41 -15.34
C LYS A 228 18.96 7.97 -16.62
N ASP A 229 18.33 7.12 -17.43
CA ASP A 229 17.67 7.54 -18.66
C ASP A 229 16.21 7.92 -18.40
N LEU A 230 15.66 7.51 -17.24
CA LEU A 230 14.28 7.77 -16.86
C LEU A 230 14.16 9.09 -16.09
N PRO A 231 13.20 9.97 -16.45
CA PRO A 231 12.95 11.16 -15.66
C PRO A 231 12.52 10.79 -14.24
N LYS A 232 12.94 11.57 -13.25
CA LYS A 232 12.69 11.33 -11.82
C LYS A 232 11.23 11.00 -11.49
N LYS A 233 10.27 11.65 -12.16
CA LYS A 233 8.84 11.36 -12.01
C LYS A 233 8.46 9.96 -12.48
N ALA A 234 9.01 9.48 -13.60
CA ALA A 234 8.73 8.14 -14.12
C ALA A 234 9.27 7.05 -13.19
N VAL A 235 10.48 7.26 -12.63
CA VAL A 235 11.05 6.35 -11.61
C VAL A 235 10.14 6.26 -10.38
N LEU A 236 9.65 7.41 -9.91
CA LEU A 236 8.73 7.45 -8.77
C LEU A 236 7.39 6.76 -9.07
N ASP A 237 6.84 6.96 -10.27
CA ASP A 237 5.59 6.30 -10.69
C ASP A 237 5.76 4.78 -10.82
N ALA A 238 6.92 4.30 -11.26
CA ALA A 238 7.22 2.87 -11.31
C ALA A 238 7.10 2.21 -9.92
N PHE A 239 7.54 2.90 -8.85
CA PHE A 239 7.40 2.42 -7.48
C PHE A 239 5.96 2.48 -6.93
N THR A 240 5.02 3.12 -7.64
CA THR A 240 3.59 3.14 -7.27
C THR A 240 2.76 2.10 -8.03
N CYS A 241 3.37 1.33 -8.93
CA CYS A 241 2.66 0.28 -9.67
C CYS A 241 2.08 -0.77 -8.73
N VAL A 242 0.79 -1.06 -8.89
CA VAL A 242 0.06 -2.07 -8.09
C VAL A 242 -0.35 -3.31 -8.89
N GLU A 243 0.16 -3.46 -10.12
CA GLU A 243 -0.17 -4.55 -11.05
C GLU A 243 -1.68 -4.67 -11.34
N CYS A 244 -2.42 -3.56 -11.28
CA CYS A 244 -3.89 -3.54 -11.42
C CYS A 244 -4.41 -3.98 -12.80
N GLY A 245 -3.54 -3.99 -13.81
CA GLY A 245 -3.86 -4.38 -15.19
C GLY A 245 -4.43 -3.26 -16.06
N ARG A 246 -4.56 -2.03 -15.55
CA ARG A 246 -5.08 -0.89 -16.35
C ARG A 246 -4.20 -0.54 -17.55
N CYS A 247 -2.89 -0.71 -17.43
CA CYS A 247 -1.96 -0.53 -18.55
C CYS A 247 -2.26 -1.48 -19.71
N GLN A 248 -2.70 -2.71 -19.43
CA GLN A 248 -3.11 -3.69 -20.43
C GLN A 248 -4.52 -3.40 -20.96
N GLU A 249 -5.48 -3.12 -20.07
CA GLU A 249 -6.88 -2.82 -20.44
C GLU A 249 -7.00 -1.61 -21.37
N ASN A 250 -6.15 -0.59 -21.19
CA ASN A 250 -6.16 0.63 -22.00
C ASN A 250 -5.18 0.58 -23.18
N CYS A 251 -4.48 -0.53 -23.40
CA CYS A 251 -3.49 -0.64 -24.48
C CYS A 251 -4.20 -0.87 -25.84
N PRO A 252 -4.05 0.03 -26.84
CA PRO A 252 -4.69 -0.15 -28.14
C PRO A 252 -4.22 -1.40 -28.89
N ALA A 253 -2.95 -1.78 -28.71
CA ALA A 253 -2.39 -2.98 -29.34
C ALA A 253 -3.03 -4.25 -28.75
N PHE A 254 -3.15 -4.33 -27.42
CA PHE A 254 -3.85 -5.43 -26.76
C PHE A 254 -5.34 -5.46 -27.14
N ALA A 255 -6.01 -4.30 -27.20
CA ALA A 255 -7.41 -4.19 -27.58
C ALA A 255 -7.69 -4.65 -29.03
N THR A 256 -6.70 -4.55 -29.92
CA THR A 256 -6.79 -5.01 -31.32
C THR A 256 -6.27 -6.44 -31.54
N GLY A 257 -6.02 -7.18 -30.45
CA GLY A 257 -5.58 -8.58 -30.51
C GLY A 257 -4.12 -8.78 -30.94
N LYS A 258 -3.30 -7.70 -30.93
CA LYS A 258 -1.87 -7.81 -31.24
C LYS A 258 -1.12 -8.43 -30.06
N LEU A 259 0.07 -8.97 -30.36
CA LEU A 259 0.93 -9.65 -29.38
C LEU A 259 1.45 -8.73 -28.25
N LEU A 260 1.43 -7.40 -28.45
CA LEU A 260 1.93 -6.47 -27.45
C LEU A 260 1.00 -6.43 -26.22
N ASN A 261 1.50 -6.97 -25.12
CA ASN A 261 0.83 -6.95 -23.82
C ASN A 261 1.78 -6.38 -22.75
N PRO A 262 1.63 -5.10 -22.36
CA PRO A 262 2.51 -4.43 -21.39
C PRO A 262 2.63 -5.10 -20.02
N LYS A 263 1.75 -6.05 -19.70
CA LYS A 263 1.76 -6.76 -18.41
C LYS A 263 2.49 -8.11 -18.47
N THR A 264 2.65 -8.70 -19.66
CA THR A 264 3.24 -10.04 -19.85
C THR A 264 4.54 -10.02 -20.64
N LEU A 265 5.06 -8.83 -20.93
CA LEU A 265 6.42 -8.65 -21.43
C LEU A 265 7.42 -8.80 -20.27
#